data_AF-A0A952S0X1-F1
#
_entry.id   AF-A0A952S0X1-F1
#
_cell.length_a   1.000
_cell.length_b   1.000
_cell.length_c   1.000
_cell.angle_alpha   90.00
_cell.angle_beta   90.00
_cell.angle_gamma   90.00
#
_symmetry.space_group_name_H-M   'P 1'
#
loop_
_entity.id
_entity.type
_entity.pdbx_description
1 polymer ?
#
loop_
_entity_poly.entity_id
_entity_poly.type
_entity_poly.pdbx_seq_one_letter_code
_entity_poly.pdbx_strand_id
1 'polypeptide(L)'
;MIKVILFLKLALLVFSVSTNAQQISDNERRGFDNLAPIFIDVDGDGVPDRIQPRTYQTYHNPPGKRLLNKYVKNWITFDLKTSTGKSIKSFFAYNYGIAGQGGSYWVYSLVPAGDVNKDGRTDLMFYSGDDTSAETVILLNKGKRFSVHSRKITDSDDWLSDL
;
A
#
# COMPACT_ATOMS: atom_id res chain seq x y z
N MET A 1 -19.14 34.22 55.77
CA MET A 1 -19.24 32.80 55.35
C MET A 1 -18.91 32.73 53.87
N ILE A 2 -17.75 32.16 53.53
CA ILE A 2 -17.14 32.20 52.19
C ILE A 2 -17.65 31.03 51.35
N LYS A 3 -18.09 31.33 50.12
CA LYS A 3 -18.52 30.39 49.09
C LYS A 3 -17.30 29.63 48.55
N VAL A 4 -17.36 28.30 48.50
CA VAL A 4 -16.39 27.46 47.78
C VAL A 4 -17.04 27.01 46.48
N ILE A 5 -16.59 27.57 45.35
CA ILE A 5 -16.96 27.15 44.00
C ILE A 5 -15.88 26.17 43.53
N LEU A 6 -16.27 24.92 43.29
CA LEU A 6 -15.43 23.85 42.79
C LEU A 6 -15.17 24.06 41.30
N PHE A 7 -13.95 24.47 40.92
CA PHE A 7 -13.52 24.51 39.52
C PHE A 7 -13.00 23.12 39.11
N LEU A 8 -13.79 22.39 38.34
CA LEU A 8 -13.35 21.17 37.67
C LEU A 8 -12.45 21.57 36.48
N LYS A 9 -11.13 21.45 36.64
CA LYS A 9 -10.18 21.62 35.54
C LYS A 9 -10.31 20.42 34.60
N LEU A 10 -11.04 20.60 33.50
CA LEU A 10 -11.04 19.70 32.36
C LEU A 10 -9.63 19.73 31.75
N ALA A 11 -8.80 18.74 32.08
CA ALA A 11 -7.52 18.54 31.44
C ALA A 11 -7.77 18.13 29.98
N LEU A 12 -7.65 19.09 29.06
CA LEU A 12 -7.63 18.83 27.64
C LEU A 12 -6.35 18.04 27.35
N LEU A 13 -6.46 16.72 27.23
CA LEU A 13 -5.36 15.86 26.79
C LEU A 13 -5.16 16.16 25.29
N VAL A 14 -4.24 17.07 24.99
CA VAL A 14 -3.84 17.35 23.61
C VAL A 14 -3.03 16.14 23.15
N PHE A 15 -3.68 15.17 22.52
CA PHE A 15 -2.98 14.14 21.77
C PHE A 15 -2.22 14.84 20.65
N SER A 16 -0.91 14.97 20.80
CA SER A 16 -0.02 15.33 19.71
C SER A 16 -0.15 14.24 18.66
N VAL A 17 -0.95 14.49 17.62
CA VAL A 17 -1.00 13.63 16.44
C VAL A 17 0.35 13.81 15.77
N SER A 18 1.26 12.84 15.89
CA SER A 18 2.53 12.89 15.16
C SER A 18 2.23 12.86 13.67
N THR A 19 2.45 13.96 12.98
CA THR A 19 2.26 14.08 11.52
C THR A 19 3.42 13.46 10.74
N ASN A 20 4.08 12.44 11.28
CA ASN A 20 5.08 11.72 10.51
C ASN A 20 4.33 10.93 9.44
N ALA A 21 4.42 11.39 8.19
CA ALA A 21 4.02 10.61 7.04
C ALA A 21 4.65 9.23 7.18
N GLN A 22 3.83 8.18 7.13
CA GLN A 22 4.33 6.83 7.30
C GLN A 22 5.35 6.53 6.20
N GLN A 23 6.62 6.41 6.59
CA GLN A 23 7.70 6.01 5.70
C GLN A 23 7.83 4.49 5.74
N ILE A 24 7.91 3.86 4.56
CA ILE A 24 8.21 2.42 4.45
C ILE A 24 9.71 2.26 4.59
N SER A 25 10.10 1.61 5.68
CA SER A 25 11.49 1.30 5.99
C SER A 25 12.03 0.20 5.08
N ASP A 26 13.34 0.22 4.80
CA ASP A 26 13.97 -0.72 3.85
C ASP A 26 13.77 -2.19 4.24
N ASN A 27 13.69 -2.49 5.53
CA ASN A 27 13.44 -3.84 6.05
C ASN A 27 12.00 -4.34 5.82
N GLU A 28 11.06 -3.47 5.47
CA GLU A 28 9.69 -3.84 5.10
C GLU A 28 9.56 -4.17 3.60
N ARG A 29 10.59 -3.83 2.81
CA ARG A 29 10.64 -4.06 1.37
C ARG A 29 11.05 -5.50 1.07
N ARG A 30 10.46 -6.07 0.03
CA ARG A 30 10.62 -7.48 -0.37
C ARG A 30 10.84 -7.55 -1.87
N GLY A 31 11.73 -8.43 -2.31
CA GLY A 31 11.79 -8.80 -3.73
C GLY A 31 10.48 -9.44 -4.19
N PHE A 32 10.15 -9.34 -5.47
CA PHE A 32 8.95 -9.95 -6.05
C PHE A 32 8.95 -11.49 -6.07
N ASP A 33 10.06 -12.11 -5.66
CA ASP A 33 10.22 -13.54 -5.39
C ASP A 33 9.87 -13.93 -3.94
N ASN A 34 9.93 -12.98 -3.00
CA ASN A 34 9.53 -13.19 -1.60
C ASN A 34 8.03 -12.95 -1.40
N LEU A 35 7.24 -14.01 -1.59
CA LEU A 35 5.77 -13.98 -1.49
C LEU A 35 5.24 -14.47 -0.13
N ALA A 36 6.01 -14.26 0.94
CA ALA A 36 5.56 -14.59 2.29
C ALA A 36 4.25 -13.85 2.62
N PRO A 37 3.29 -14.50 3.32
CA PRO A 37 2.06 -13.85 3.76
C PRO A 37 2.34 -12.59 4.58
N ILE A 38 1.44 -11.62 4.46
CA ILE A 38 1.45 -10.38 5.24
C ILE A 38 0.28 -10.46 6.22
N PHE A 39 0.52 -10.07 7.47
CA PHE A 39 -0.48 -10.12 8.54
C PHE A 39 -0.78 -8.70 9.03
N ILE A 40 -2.00 -8.22 8.76
CA ILE A 40 -2.47 -6.87 9.07
C ILE A 40 -3.94 -6.99 9.49
N ASP A 41 -4.36 -6.33 10.56
CA ASP A 41 -5.79 -6.19 10.87
C ASP A 41 -6.44 -5.19 9.90
N VAL A 42 -7.07 -5.71 8.85
CA VAL A 42 -7.63 -4.91 7.74
C VAL A 42 -9.09 -4.55 8.01
N ASP A 43 -9.84 -5.42 8.70
CA ASP A 43 -11.24 -5.19 9.00
C ASP A 43 -11.52 -4.56 10.39
N GLY A 44 -10.49 -4.37 11.20
CA GLY A 44 -10.51 -3.62 12.47
C GLY A 44 -11.05 -4.44 13.64
N ASP A 45 -10.98 -5.77 13.56
CA ASP A 45 -11.50 -6.68 14.59
C ASP A 45 -10.49 -6.99 15.71
N GLY A 46 -9.28 -6.44 15.62
CA GLY A 46 -8.19 -6.67 16.56
C GLY A 46 -7.40 -7.95 16.31
N VAL A 47 -7.72 -8.73 15.27
CA VAL A 47 -7.05 -9.97 14.87
C VAL A 47 -6.38 -9.76 13.51
N PRO A 48 -5.07 -10.04 13.37
CA PRO A 48 -4.42 -9.89 12.07
C PRO A 48 -5.03 -10.77 10.96
N ASP A 49 -5.37 -10.15 9.84
CA ASP A 49 -5.83 -10.82 8.63
C ASP A 49 -4.66 -11.26 7.76
N ARG A 50 -4.87 -12.31 6.96
CA ARG A 50 -3.83 -12.82 6.05
C ARG A 50 -4.00 -12.24 4.65
N ILE A 51 -2.96 -11.57 4.17
CA ILE A 51 -2.81 -11.17 2.78
C ILE A 51 -1.76 -12.07 2.12
N GLN A 52 -2.12 -12.75 1.02
CA GLN A 52 -1.21 -13.59 0.24
C GLN A 52 -0.82 -12.89 -1.07
N PRO A 53 0.44 -12.47 -1.23
CA PRO A 53 0.98 -12.03 -2.50
C PRO A 53 1.12 -13.19 -3.50
N ARG A 54 0.90 -12.94 -4.78
CA ARG A 54 1.16 -13.87 -5.89
C ARG A 54 1.68 -13.12 -7.09
N THR A 55 2.61 -13.69 -7.84
CA THR A 55 3.05 -13.14 -9.12
C THR A 55 2.50 -13.93 -10.30
N TYR A 56 2.30 -13.25 -11.42
CA TYR A 56 1.93 -13.88 -12.69
C TYR A 56 2.36 -13.01 -13.87
N GLN A 57 2.32 -13.60 -15.06
CA GLN A 57 2.69 -12.93 -16.31
C GLN A 57 1.50 -12.82 -17.24
N THR A 58 1.40 -11.71 -17.97
CA THR A 58 0.43 -11.55 -19.06
C THR A 58 1.13 -11.23 -20.36
N TYR A 59 0.69 -11.85 -21.45
CA TYR A 59 1.20 -11.61 -22.79
C TYR A 59 0.45 -10.46 -23.44
N HIS A 60 1.18 -9.46 -23.94
CA HIS A 60 0.60 -8.40 -24.74
C HIS A 60 0.87 -8.63 -26.22
N ASN A 61 -0.20 -8.86 -26.99
CA ASN A 61 -0.17 -8.97 -28.45
C ASN A 61 -0.88 -7.73 -29.04
N PRO A 62 -0.16 -6.71 -29.52
CA PRO A 62 -0.80 -5.56 -30.12
C PRO A 62 -1.55 -5.96 -31.40
N PRO A 63 -2.83 -5.57 -31.57
CA PRO A 63 -3.58 -5.92 -32.77
C PRO A 63 -2.96 -5.27 -34.01
N GLY A 64 -2.79 -6.06 -35.08
CA GLY A 64 -2.43 -5.56 -36.41
C GLY A 64 -0.96 -5.18 -36.66
N LYS A 65 -0.02 -5.46 -35.74
CA LYS A 65 1.42 -5.23 -35.99
C LYS A 65 2.23 -6.54 -35.96
N ARG A 66 3.30 -6.59 -36.76
CA ARG A 66 4.27 -7.72 -36.83
C ARG A 66 4.64 -8.20 -35.42
N LEU A 67 4.83 -9.51 -35.28
CA LEU A 67 5.20 -10.28 -34.07
C LEU A 67 6.42 -9.76 -33.25
N LEU A 68 7.05 -8.66 -33.67
CA LEU A 68 8.29 -8.09 -33.13
C LEU A 68 8.10 -7.26 -31.85
N ASN A 69 6.86 -6.90 -31.47
CA ASN A 69 6.57 -6.12 -30.25
C ASN A 69 5.81 -6.93 -29.18
N LYS A 70 5.93 -8.27 -29.21
CA LYS A 70 5.39 -9.11 -28.12
C LYS A 70 6.23 -8.87 -26.88
N TYR A 71 5.61 -8.38 -25.82
CA TYR A 71 6.25 -8.26 -24.52
C TYR A 71 5.37 -8.91 -23.44
N VAL A 72 6.03 -9.37 -22.39
CA VAL A 72 5.40 -10.02 -21.25
C VAL A 72 5.41 -9.05 -20.10
N LYS A 73 4.25 -8.75 -19.53
CA LYS A 73 4.13 -7.92 -18.33
C LYS A 73 4.21 -8.80 -17.09
N ASN A 74 5.03 -8.41 -16.12
CA ASN A 74 5.08 -9.04 -14.81
C ASN A 74 4.10 -8.35 -13.86
N TRP A 75 3.34 -9.12 -13.10
CA TRP A 75 2.36 -8.62 -12.14
C TRP A 75 2.57 -9.23 -10.77
N ILE A 76 2.33 -8.43 -9.73
CA ILE A 76 2.00 -8.92 -8.40
C ILE A 76 0.51 -8.69 -8.15
N THR A 77 -0.12 -9.56 -7.39
CA THR A 77 -1.48 -9.39 -6.90
C THR A 77 -1.63 -9.94 -5.49
N PHE A 78 -2.67 -9.51 -4.78
CA PHE A 78 -2.87 -9.81 -3.37
C PHE A 78 -4.25 -10.40 -3.13
N ASP A 79 -4.29 -11.54 -2.43
CA ASP A 79 -5.52 -12.15 -1.96
C ASP A 79 -5.67 -11.89 -0.45
N LEU A 80 -6.79 -11.29 -0.03
CA LEU A 80 -7.13 -11.09 1.38
C LEU A 80 -7.97 -12.26 1.89
N LYS A 81 -7.66 -12.75 3.09
CA LYS A 81 -8.52 -13.62 3.90
C LYS A 81 -8.56 -13.07 5.33
N THR A 82 -9.73 -12.61 5.77
CA THR A 82 -9.90 -12.08 7.12
C THR A 82 -9.97 -13.20 8.15
N SER A 83 -9.64 -12.89 9.40
CA SER A 83 -9.89 -13.70 10.60
C SER A 83 -11.34 -14.20 10.65
N THR A 84 -12.29 -13.34 10.27
CA THR A 84 -13.74 -13.58 10.22
C THR A 84 -14.19 -14.47 9.05
N GLY A 85 -13.26 -14.88 8.18
CA GLY A 85 -13.50 -15.84 7.09
C GLY A 85 -13.84 -15.21 5.74
N LYS A 86 -13.97 -13.88 5.65
CA LYS A 86 -14.19 -13.18 4.39
C LYS A 86 -12.96 -13.28 3.50
N SER A 87 -13.16 -13.45 2.20
CA SER A 87 -12.06 -13.54 1.23
C SER A 87 -12.28 -12.59 0.06
N ILE A 88 -11.24 -11.84 -0.32
CA ILE A 88 -11.22 -11.00 -1.52
C ILE A 88 -10.02 -11.42 -2.36
N LYS A 89 -10.28 -12.00 -3.53
CA LYS A 89 -9.24 -12.42 -4.48
C LYS A 89 -8.74 -11.24 -5.29
N SER A 90 -7.43 -11.19 -5.51
CA SER A 90 -6.76 -10.20 -6.35
C SER A 90 -7.26 -8.77 -6.09
N PHE A 91 -7.40 -8.38 -4.82
CA PHE A 91 -8.02 -7.09 -4.46
C PHE A 91 -7.21 -5.88 -4.93
N PHE A 92 -5.93 -6.10 -5.20
CA PHE A 92 -5.01 -5.17 -5.83
C PHE A 92 -4.04 -5.94 -6.73
N ALA A 93 -3.66 -5.34 -7.85
CA ALA A 93 -2.64 -5.87 -8.75
C ALA A 93 -1.77 -4.73 -9.27
N TYR A 94 -0.47 -4.98 -9.39
CA TYR A 94 0.53 -3.99 -9.80
C TYR A 94 1.45 -4.58 -10.86
N ASN A 95 1.67 -3.84 -11.95
CA ASN A 95 2.61 -4.21 -13.00
C ASN A 95 3.98 -3.62 -12.67
N TYR A 96 4.93 -4.47 -12.27
CA TYR A 96 6.30 -4.05 -11.93
C TYR A 96 7.26 -4.16 -13.12
N GLY A 97 6.74 -4.02 -14.34
CA GLY A 97 7.54 -3.94 -15.56
C GLY A 97 7.38 -5.10 -16.54
N ILE A 98 8.35 -5.19 -17.45
CA ILE A 98 8.40 -6.12 -18.58
C ILE A 98 9.41 -7.25 -18.28
N ALA A 99 9.02 -8.49 -18.54
CA ALA A 99 9.89 -9.64 -18.34
C ALA A 99 11.15 -9.54 -19.21
N GLY A 100 12.31 -9.79 -18.61
CA GLY A 100 13.61 -9.68 -19.27
C GLY A 100 14.16 -8.24 -19.37
N GLN A 101 13.48 -7.23 -18.81
CA GLN A 101 13.92 -5.83 -18.87
C GLN A 101 14.21 -5.19 -17.49
N GLY A 102 14.74 -5.96 -16.53
CA GLY A 102 15.33 -5.37 -15.31
C GLY A 102 14.46 -5.37 -14.04
N GLY A 103 13.28 -6.01 -14.03
CA GLY A 103 12.43 -6.10 -12.83
C GLY A 103 12.98 -6.97 -11.67
N SER A 104 14.22 -7.45 -11.75
CA SER A 104 14.84 -8.33 -10.74
C SER A 104 15.33 -7.61 -9.49
N TYR A 105 15.57 -6.30 -9.55
CA TYR A 105 15.98 -5.47 -8.41
C TYR A 105 14.84 -4.65 -7.81
N TRP A 106 13.65 -4.73 -8.43
CA TRP A 106 12.48 -4.05 -7.92
C TRP A 106 12.03 -4.71 -6.61
N VAL A 107 11.67 -3.87 -5.66
CA VAL A 107 11.12 -4.31 -4.38
C VAL A 107 9.71 -3.78 -4.21
N TYR A 108 8.94 -4.44 -3.36
CA TYR A 108 7.62 -4.00 -2.97
C TYR A 108 7.42 -4.04 -1.45
N SER A 109 6.46 -3.26 -0.97
CA SER A 109 5.93 -3.39 0.39
C SER A 109 4.42 -3.13 0.38
N LEU A 110 3.71 -3.75 1.33
CA LEU A 110 2.30 -3.50 1.58
C LEU A 110 2.08 -3.43 3.09
N VAL A 111 1.75 -2.24 3.57
CA VAL A 111 1.67 -1.91 5.00
C VAL A 111 0.31 -1.26 5.33
N PRO A 112 -0.15 -1.31 6.60
CA PRO A 112 -1.32 -0.54 7.00
C PRO A 112 -1.03 0.95 6.87
N ALA A 113 -1.94 1.73 6.30
CA ALA A 113 -1.83 3.19 6.20
C ALA A 113 -2.60 3.94 7.30
N GLY A 114 -3.24 3.20 8.21
CA GLY A 114 -4.25 3.74 9.12
C GLY A 114 -5.58 4.00 8.40
N ASP A 115 -6.46 4.79 9.01
CA ASP A 115 -7.75 5.21 8.41
C ASP A 115 -7.56 6.57 7.71
N VAL A 116 -6.99 6.55 6.51
CA VAL A 116 -6.59 7.74 5.75
C VAL A 116 -7.81 8.59 5.41
N ASN A 117 -8.94 7.94 5.09
CA ASN A 117 -10.15 8.64 4.71
C ASN A 117 -11.22 8.75 5.81
N LYS A 118 -10.87 8.44 7.07
CA LYS A 118 -11.72 8.58 8.26
C LYS A 118 -13.07 7.84 8.17
N ASP A 119 -13.10 6.67 7.55
CA ASP A 119 -14.31 5.83 7.45
C ASP A 119 -14.37 4.66 8.44
N GLY A 120 -13.41 4.60 9.37
CA GLY A 120 -13.32 3.62 10.45
C GLY A 120 -12.70 2.31 10.03
N ARG A 121 -12.02 2.25 8.88
CA ARG A 121 -11.36 1.04 8.35
C ARG A 121 -9.88 1.27 8.15
N THR A 122 -9.08 0.22 8.32
CA THR A 122 -7.66 0.26 7.98
C THR A 122 -7.50 0.29 6.46
N ASP A 123 -6.97 1.39 5.94
CA ASP A 123 -6.47 1.53 4.58
C ASP A 123 -5.07 0.92 4.46
N LEU A 124 -4.61 0.68 3.23
CA LEU A 124 -3.29 0.12 2.97
C LEU A 124 -2.45 1.07 2.12
N MET A 125 -1.13 0.96 2.24
CA MET A 125 -0.16 1.61 1.37
C MET A 125 0.68 0.54 0.69
N PHE A 126 0.70 0.58 -0.63
CA PHE A 126 1.59 -0.22 -1.46
C PHE A 126 2.73 0.65 -1.97
N TYR A 127 3.95 0.15 -1.86
CA TYR A 127 5.14 0.72 -2.46
C TYR A 127 5.73 -0.25 -3.46
N SER A 128 6.24 0.27 -4.56
CA SER A 128 7.12 -0.45 -5.47
C SER A 128 8.19 0.49 -5.98
N GLY A 129 9.43 0.02 -6.08
CA GLY A 129 10.50 0.82 -6.66
C GLY A 129 11.82 0.08 -6.78
N ASP A 130 12.76 0.74 -7.44
CA ASP A 130 14.19 0.42 -7.50
C ASP A 130 15.02 1.67 -7.18
N ASP A 131 16.29 1.67 -7.54
CA ASP A 131 17.22 2.79 -7.38
C ASP A 131 16.99 3.95 -8.36
N THR A 132 16.07 3.82 -9.32
CA THR A 132 15.80 4.81 -10.39
C THR A 132 14.36 5.31 -10.42
N SER A 133 13.44 4.63 -9.76
CA SER A 133 12.03 5.01 -9.73
C SER A 133 11.29 4.37 -8.57
N ALA A 134 10.29 5.08 -8.05
CA ALA A 134 9.39 4.54 -7.04
C ALA A 134 7.96 5.04 -7.23
N GLU A 135 7.01 4.22 -6.77
CA GLU A 135 5.60 4.57 -6.73
C GLU A 135 5.01 4.19 -5.38
N THR A 136 4.20 5.08 -4.83
CA THR A 136 3.39 4.82 -3.64
C THR A 136 1.92 4.93 -3.99
N VAL A 137 1.16 3.92 -3.60
CA VAL A 137 -0.26 3.78 -3.88
C VAL A 137 -1.01 3.60 -2.56
N ILE A 138 -1.95 4.50 -2.28
CA ILE A 138 -2.90 4.33 -1.19
C ILE A 138 -4.09 3.52 -1.69
N LEU A 139 -4.47 2.50 -0.93
CA LEU A 139 -5.60 1.62 -1.18
C LEU A 139 -6.65 1.87 -0.12
N LEU A 140 -7.69 2.62 -0.48
CA LEU A 140 -8.79 2.94 0.43
C LEU A 140 -9.71 1.73 0.60
N ASN A 141 -9.84 1.23 1.81
CA ASN A 141 -10.64 0.07 2.16
C ASN A 141 -12.13 0.42 2.20
N LYS A 142 -12.91 -0.06 1.24
CA LYS A 142 -14.37 0.16 1.17
C LYS A 142 -15.17 -1.01 1.71
N GLY A 143 -14.56 -1.80 2.58
CA GLY A 143 -15.12 -3.03 3.13
C GLY A 143 -15.12 -4.16 2.11
N LYS A 144 -15.86 -4.04 1.00
CA LYS A 144 -15.99 -5.13 0.01
C LYS A 144 -14.93 -5.12 -1.11
N ARG A 145 -14.21 -4.01 -1.25
CA ARG A 145 -13.21 -3.76 -2.30
C ARG A 145 -12.27 -2.66 -1.84
N PHE A 146 -11.17 -2.49 -2.56
CA PHE A 146 -10.26 -1.37 -2.38
C PHE A 146 -10.40 -0.37 -3.53
N SER A 147 -10.27 0.91 -3.22
CA SER A 147 -10.17 1.99 -4.21
C SER A 147 -8.73 2.45 -4.28
N VAL A 148 -8.16 2.46 -5.49
CA VAL A 148 -6.77 2.86 -5.73
C VAL A 148 -6.66 4.39 -5.78
N HIS A 149 -5.71 4.95 -5.04
CA HIS A 149 -5.34 6.35 -5.08
C HIS A 149 -3.81 6.43 -5.16
N SER A 150 -3.26 6.74 -6.34
CA SER A 150 -1.81 6.76 -6.56
C SER A 150 -1.27 8.17 -6.75
N ARG A 151 -0.04 8.39 -6.29
CA ARG A 151 0.83 9.49 -6.75
C ARG A 151 2.09 8.83 -7.30
N LYS A 152 2.36 9.01 -8.59
CA LYS A 152 3.65 8.67 -9.18
C LYS A 152 4.63 9.78 -8.83
N ILE A 153 5.72 9.45 -8.14
CA ILE A 153 6.84 10.37 -7.91
C ILE A 153 7.90 9.97 -8.94
N THR A 154 8.27 10.88 -9.82
CA THR A 154 9.41 10.71 -10.72
C THR A 154 10.57 11.51 -10.14
N ASP A 155 11.81 11.00 -10.22
CA ASP A 155 13.03 11.65 -9.71
C ASP A 155 13.21 13.11 -10.17
N SER A 156 12.49 13.56 -11.20
CA SER A 156 12.40 14.97 -11.59
C SER A 156 11.77 15.89 -10.54
N ASP A 157 11.00 15.35 -9.59
CA ASP A 157 10.24 16.13 -8.62
C ASP A 157 11.04 16.42 -7.33
N ASP A 158 12.16 15.72 -7.11
CA ASP A 158 13.02 15.87 -5.93
C ASP A 158 14.08 16.98 -6.09
N TRP A 159 14.40 17.38 -7.32
CA TRP A 159 15.38 18.46 -7.58
C TRP A 159 14.79 19.88 -7.50
N LEU A 160 13.51 20.03 -7.16
CA LEU A 160 12.82 21.31 -7.05
C LEU A 160 12.32 21.64 -5.63
N SER A 161 12.50 20.74 -4.65
CA SER A 161 12.15 20.98 -3.24
C SER A 161 13.26 21.70 -2.46
N ASP A 162 14.46 21.81 -3.02
CA ASP A 162 15.66 22.41 -2.39
C ASP A 162 16.15 23.71 -3.08
N LEU A 163 15.29 24.38 -3.89
CA LEU A 163 15.56 25.72 -4.45
C LEU A 163 14.60 26.79 -3.92
#